data_AF-A0A645IWG3-F1
#
_entry.id   AF-A0A645IWG3-F1
#
_cell.length_a   1.000
_cell.length_b   1.000
_cell.length_c   1.000
_cell.angle_alpha   90.00
_cell.angle_beta   90.00
_cell.angle_gamma   90.00
#
_symmetry.space_group_name_H-M   'P 1'
#
loop_
_entity.id
_entity.type
_entity.pdbx_description
1 polymer ?
#
loop_
_entity_poly.entity_id
_entity_poly.type
_entity_poly.pdbx_seq_one_letter_code
_entity_poly.pdbx_strand_id
1 'polypeptide(L)'
;MVVTSDNPRGEDPEAIIAGIEPGVKRHATPYKLITDRREAICLALDMASAGDIVVIAGRGPETRQVFKDFSIPLVDREIMEDWCRMRGRRVL
;
A
#
# COMPACT_ATOMS: atom_id res chain seq x y z
N MET A 1 5.56 4.60 8.36
CA MET A 1 4.43 3.70 8.00
C MET A 1 3.60 4.35 6.91
N VAL A 2 3.08 3.60 5.95
CA VAL A 2 2.14 4.13 4.95
C VAL A 2 0.82 3.38 5.12
N VAL A 3 -0.27 4.09 5.33
CA VAL A 3 -1.63 3.54 5.40
C VAL A 3 -2.29 3.74 4.05
N THR A 4 -2.93 2.70 3.54
CA THR A 4 -3.52 2.68 2.19
C THR A 4 -4.81 1.87 2.14
N SER A 5 -5.56 2.03 1.05
CA SER A 5 -6.73 1.20 0.77
C SER A 5 -6.34 -0.26 0.48
N ASP A 6 -7.23 -1.16 0.91
CA ASP A 6 -7.25 -2.58 0.58
C ASP A 6 -8.49 -2.84 -0.28
N ASN A 7 -9.49 -3.57 0.21
CA ASN A 7 -10.75 -3.81 -0.47
C ASN A 7 -11.82 -2.88 0.14
N PRO A 8 -12.03 -1.66 -0.39
CA PRO A 8 -13.00 -0.73 0.16
C PRO A 8 -14.43 -1.24 0.02
N ARG A 9 -14.70 -2.17 -0.91
CA ARG A 9 -16.03 -2.70 -1.18
C ARG A 9 -17.02 -1.53 -1.35
N GLY A 10 -18.06 -1.46 -0.53
CA GLY A 10 -19.08 -0.41 -0.58
C GLY A 10 -18.75 0.87 0.18
N GLU A 11 -17.61 0.94 0.87
CA GLU A 11 -17.24 2.06 1.74
C GLU A 11 -16.32 3.05 1.01
N ASP A 12 -16.29 4.30 1.48
CA ASP A 12 -15.34 5.31 1.01
C ASP A 12 -13.93 4.97 1.52
N PRO A 13 -12.96 4.69 0.63
CA PRO A 13 -11.57 4.41 1.02
C PRO A 13 -10.96 5.48 1.92
N GLU A 14 -11.24 6.76 1.65
CA GLU A 14 -10.70 7.88 2.43
C GLU A 14 -11.27 7.88 3.85
N ALA A 15 -12.56 7.57 3.98
CA ALA A 15 -13.21 7.46 5.28
C ALA A 15 -12.64 6.31 6.13
N ILE A 16 -12.35 5.15 5.52
CA ILE A 16 -11.71 4.03 6.22
C ILE A 16 -10.33 4.45 6.73
N ILE A 17 -9.51 5.07 5.88
CA ILE A 17 -8.15 5.49 6.23
C ILE A 17 -8.18 6.56 7.33
N ALA A 18 -9.10 7.53 7.24
CA ALA A 18 -9.34 8.53 8.28
C ALA A 18 -9.76 7.88 9.61
N GLY A 19 -10.50 6.77 9.59
CA GLY A 19 -10.86 5.99 10.78
C GLY A 19 -9.67 5.29 11.45
N ILE A 20 -8.63 4.93 10.68
CA ILE A 20 -7.39 4.32 11.19
C ILE A 20 -6.47 5.36 11.84
N GLU A 21 -6.45 6.58 11.29
CA GLU A 21 -5.52 7.64 11.68
C GLU A 21 -5.47 7.93 13.20
N PRO A 22 -6.58 8.00 13.94
CA PRO A 22 -6.54 8.22 15.39
C PRO A 22 -5.76 7.15 16.17
N GLY A 23 -5.74 5.91 15.69
CA GLY A 23 -4.93 4.84 16.30
C GLY A 23 -3.45 5.04 16.03
N VAL A 24 -3.10 5.46 14.81
CA VAL A 24 -1.72 5.69 14.39
C VAL A 24 -1.12 6.93 15.06
N LYS A 25 -1.89 8.02 15.14
CA LYS A 25 -1.50 9.30 15.78
C LYS A 25 -1.07 9.16 17.24
N ARG A 26 -1.47 8.09 17.93
CA ARG A 26 -1.09 7.82 19.33
C ARG A 26 0.39 7.43 19.47
N HIS A 27 1.06 7.10 18.38
CA HIS A 27 2.47 6.72 18.37
C HIS A 27 3.31 7.80 17.69
N ALA A 28 4.56 7.97 18.14
CA ALA A 28 5.50 8.93 17.55
C ALA A 28 6.05 8.49 16.17
N THR A 29 5.63 7.33 15.67
CA THR A 29 6.10 6.78 14.40
C THR A 29 5.58 7.63 13.23
N PRO A 30 6.47 8.17 12.37
CA PRO A 30 6.04 8.91 11.19
C PRO A 30 5.15 8.06 10.28
N TYR A 31 4.06 8.64 9.82
CA TYR A 31 3.13 7.97 8.92
C TYR A 31 2.69 8.87 7.76
N LYS A 32 2.20 8.23 6.69
CA LYS A 32 1.53 8.87 5.55
C LYS A 32 0.23 8.13 5.26
N LEU A 33 -0.78 8.87 4.81
CA LEU A 33 -2.06 8.34 4.34
C LEU A 33 -2.09 8.50 2.83
N ILE A 34 -2.12 7.40 2.08
CA ILE A 34 -2.12 7.38 0.62
C ILE A 34 -3.14 6.34 0.18
N THR A 35 -4.26 6.77 -0.39
CA THR A 35 -5.39 5.90 -0.69
C THR A 35 -5.12 4.93 -1.83
N ASP A 36 -4.44 5.39 -2.88
CA ASP A 36 -4.02 4.53 -3.99
C ASP A 36 -2.92 3.56 -3.53
N ARG A 37 -3.21 2.26 -3.59
CA ARG A 37 -2.31 1.23 -3.08
C ARG A 37 -1.02 1.12 -3.89
N ARG A 38 -1.07 1.38 -5.20
CA ARG A 38 0.14 1.35 -6.04
C ARG A 38 1.04 2.52 -5.68
N GLU A 39 0.49 3.70 -5.51
CA GLU A 39 1.24 4.88 -5.06
C GLU A 39 1.83 4.66 -3.66
N ALA A 40 1.04 4.12 -2.72
CA ALA A 40 1.48 3.84 -1.37
C ALA A 40 2.67 2.86 -1.31
N ILE A 41 2.61 1.77 -2.09
CA ILE A 41 3.69 0.79 -2.19
C ILE A 41 4.93 1.44 -2.83
N CYS A 42 4.78 2.15 -3.94
CA CYS A 42 5.90 2.84 -4.61
C CYS A 42 6.58 3.85 -3.68
N LEU A 43 5.79 4.64 -2.94
CA LEU A 43 6.31 5.59 -1.96
C LEU A 43 7.08 4.92 -0.83
N ALA A 44 6.56 3.81 -0.29
CA ALA A 44 7.25 3.05 0.75
C ALA A 44 8.60 2.50 0.25
N LEU A 45 8.65 2.02 -1.00
CA LEU A 45 9.89 1.56 -1.64
C LEU A 45 10.87 2.71 -1.93
N ASP A 46 10.37 3.87 -2.35
CA ASP A 46 11.20 5.06 -2.58
C ASP A 46 11.80 5.65 -1.29
N MET A 47 11.12 5.45 -0.15
CA MET A 47 11.61 5.86 1.16
C MET A 47 12.64 4.88 1.76
N ALA A 48 12.74 3.66 1.25
CA ALA A 48 13.61 2.63 1.79
C ALA A 48 15.07 2.81 1.37
N SER A 49 15.98 2.67 2.32
CA SER A 49 17.43 2.67 2.11
C SER A 49 18.00 1.26 2.03
N ALA A 50 19.26 1.15 1.61
CA ALA A 50 19.96 -0.13 1.62
C ALA A 50 20.02 -0.72 3.04
N GLY A 51 19.55 -1.96 3.19
CA GLY A 51 19.47 -2.65 4.49
C GLY A 51 18.11 -2.54 5.18
N ASP A 52 17.21 -1.67 4.70
CA ASP A 52 15.85 -1.60 5.22
C ASP A 52 15.00 -2.78 4.75
N ILE A 53 14.00 -3.13 5.55
CA ILE A 53 12.98 -4.11 5.21
C ILE A 53 11.65 -3.39 5.03
N VAL A 54 11.03 -3.57 3.86
CA VAL A 54 9.68 -3.08 3.58
C VAL A 54 8.71 -4.24 3.69
N VAL A 55 7.70 -4.09 4.56
CA VAL A 55 6.62 -5.07 4.74
C VAL A 55 5.33 -4.50 4.14
N ILE A 56 4.77 -5.21 3.17
CA ILE A 56 3.45 -4.92 2.60
C ILE A 56 2.47 -5.95 3.18
N ALA A 57 1.47 -5.47 3.92
CA ALA A 57 0.51 -6.31 4.62
C ALA A 57 -0.94 -6.00 4.20
N GLY A 58 -1.87 -6.87 4.60
CA GLY A 58 -3.32 -6.72 4.42
C GLY A 58 -3.94 -7.70 3.42
N ARG A 59 -3.25 -7.95 2.29
CA ARG A 59 -3.87 -8.59 1.10
C ARG A 59 -3.51 -10.03 0.79
N GLY A 60 -2.43 -10.57 1.39
CA GLY A 60 -2.02 -11.96 1.11
C GLY A 60 -1.84 -12.24 -0.39
N PRO A 61 -2.33 -13.38 -0.92
CA PRO A 61 -2.21 -13.76 -2.34
C PRO A 61 -3.31 -13.17 -3.24
N GLU A 62 -4.04 -12.14 -2.79
CA GLU A 62 -5.11 -11.54 -3.60
C GLU A 62 -4.59 -10.87 -4.87
N THR A 63 -5.38 -10.96 -5.94
CA THR A 63 -5.01 -10.44 -7.27
C THR A 63 -5.95 -9.35 -7.79
N ARG A 64 -6.94 -8.97 -6.99
CA ARG A 64 -7.99 -8.01 -7.34
C ARG A 64 -8.24 -7.10 -6.16
N GLN A 65 -8.39 -5.80 -6.42
CA GLN A 65 -8.93 -4.86 -5.45
C GLN A 65 -10.43 -4.72 -5.68
N VAL A 66 -11.22 -4.94 -4.64
CA VAL A 66 -12.68 -5.02 -4.72
C VAL A 66 -13.32 -3.72 -4.25
N PHE A 67 -14.09 -3.11 -5.16
CA PHE A 67 -14.98 -1.98 -4.90
C PHE A 67 -16.43 -2.47 -4.89
N LYS A 68 -17.38 -1.54 -4.74
CA LYS A 68 -18.79 -1.86 -4.53
C LYS A 68 -19.35 -2.70 -5.68
N ASP A 69 -19.10 -2.23 -6.90
CA ASP A 69 -19.74 -2.72 -8.11
C ASP A 69 -18.73 -3.31 -9.10
N PHE A 70 -17.42 -3.18 -8.84
CA PHE A 70 -16.37 -3.63 -9.74
C PHE A 70 -15.10 -4.04 -9.00
N SER A 71 -14.18 -4.69 -9.72
CA SER A 71 -12.84 -4.97 -9.22
C SER A 71 -11.79 -4.64 -10.27
N ILE A 72 -10.63 -4.19 -9.82
CA ILE A 72 -9.46 -3.93 -10.68
C ILE A 72 -8.37 -4.96 -10.41
N PRO A 73 -7.59 -5.39 -11.42
CA PRO A 73 -6.39 -6.17 -11.20
C PRO A 73 -5.40 -5.40 -10.34
N LEU A 74 -4.98 -5.99 -9.23
CA LEU A 74 -3.95 -5.43 -8.37
C LEU A 74 -3.28 -6.55 -7.59
N VAL A 75 -2.00 -6.77 -7.87
CA VAL A 75 -1.12 -7.72 -7.18
C VAL A 75 0.06 -6.94 -6.60
N ASP A 76 0.23 -6.97 -5.27
CA ASP A 76 1.28 -6.21 -4.59
C ASP A 76 2.69 -6.57 -5.09
N ARG A 77 2.92 -7.85 -5.37
CA ARG A 77 4.19 -8.35 -5.92
C ARG A 77 4.51 -7.73 -7.28
N GLU A 78 3.53 -7.65 -8.18
CA GLU A 78 3.74 -7.09 -9.53
C GLU A 78 4.07 -5.60 -9.45
N ILE A 79 3.45 -4.85 -8.53
CA ILE A 79 3.78 -3.43 -8.29
C ILE A 79 5.24 -3.27 -7.89
N MET A 80 5.72 -4.11 -6.96
CA MET A 80 7.11 -4.09 -6.51
C MET A 80 8.08 -4.48 -7.64
N GLU A 81 7.76 -5.53 -8.41
CA GLU A 81 8.55 -5.96 -9.56
C GLU A 81 8.67 -4.88 -10.63
N ASP A 82 7.57 -4.21 -10.95
CA ASP A 82 7.55 -3.07 -11.88
C ASP A 82 8.39 -1.91 -11.35
N TRP A 83 8.24 -1.56 -10.07
CA TRP A 83 9.04 -0.51 -9.42
C TRP A 83 10.54 -0.81 -9.50
N CYS A 84 10.94 -2.06 -9.22
CA CYS A 84 12.32 -2.52 -9.32
C CYS A 84 12.83 -2.46 -10.76
N ARG A 85 12.06 -2.95 -11.73
CA ARG A 85 12.41 -2.96 -13.15
C ARG A 85 12.68 -1.55 -13.67
N MET A 86 11.81 -0.59 -13.34
CA MET A 86 11.97 0.82 -13.73
C MET A 86 13.21 1.50 -13.14
N ARG A 87 13.76 0.98 -12.03
CA ARG A 87 14.93 1.53 -11.33
C ARG A 87 16.20 0.70 -11.52
N GLY A 88 16.18 -0.32 -12.38
CA GLY A 88 17.32 -1.23 -12.58
C GLY A 88 17.68 -2.06 -11.34
N ARG A 89 16.71 -2.30 -10.46
CA ARG A 89 16.85 -3.10 -9.23
C ARG A 89 16.33 -4.52 -9.44
N ARG A 90 16.80 -5.47 -8.63
CA ARG A 90 16.30 -6.85 -8.62
C ARG A 90 15.40 -7.08 -7.40
N VAL A 91 14.29 -7.77 -7.62
CA VAL A 91 13.51 -8.40 -6.55
C VAL A 91 14.25 -9.68 -6.15
N LEU A 92 14.45 -9.88 -4.84
CA LEU A 92 15.02 -11.09 -4.26
C LEU A 92 13.92 -12.12 -3.99
#